data_AF-A0A8S3E0Z8-F1
#
_entry.id   AF-A0A8S3E0Z8-F1
#
_cell.length_a   1.000
_cell.length_b   1.000
_cell.length_c   1.000
_cell.angle_alpha   90.00
_cell.angle_beta   90.00
_cell.angle_gamma   90.00
#
_symmetry.space_group_name_H-M   'P 1'
#
loop_
_entity.id
_entity.type
_entity.pdbx_description
1 polymer ?
#
loop_
_entity_poly.entity_id
_entity_poly.type
_entity_poly.pdbx_seq_one_letter_code
_entity_poly.pdbx_strand_id
1 'polypeptide(L)'
;GLTKAHLHNWDISPAEIKNTTNTTGTIGSGGFFPFGIEGTLAGAATCFYAFVGFDLVATTGEETKNPQRAIPMSICFTLLVCSIVYCSVSIVITLMVPYYLINPDAVLPEAFQYVNLSALKYVVGVGALTGIFTSLLGTLLPLPRVLYAIASDGLIFRFIAWIHPRLQTPMIATILGGIVSAIMALIFDLKKLVEMMSIGTLLAYSLVSISVLFLR
;
A
#
# COMPACT_ATOMS: atom_id res chain seq x y z
N GLY A 1 31.04 -0.65 0.76
CA GLY A 1 30.34 -1.54 1.71
C GLY A 1 29.06 -2.03 1.08
N LEU A 2 28.45 -3.08 1.64
CA LEU A 2 27.21 -3.71 1.15
C LEU A 2 26.03 -2.72 1.03
N THR A 3 26.13 -1.57 1.70
CA THR A 3 25.28 -0.40 1.51
C THR A 3 26.15 0.75 0.98
N LYS A 4 25.92 1.23 -0.25
CA LYS A 4 26.41 2.55 -0.70
C LYS A 4 25.45 3.62 -0.18
N ALA A 5 25.28 3.64 1.14
CA ALA A 5 24.47 4.62 1.83
C ALA A 5 25.35 5.81 2.17
N HIS A 6 24.98 6.99 1.69
CA HIS A 6 25.69 8.24 1.92
C HIS A 6 24.83 9.12 2.84
N LEU A 7 25.27 9.31 4.09
CA LEU A 7 24.63 10.25 5.03
C LEU A 7 24.55 11.67 4.50
N HIS A 8 25.44 12.02 3.56
CA HIS A 8 25.42 13.30 2.85
C HIS A 8 24.09 13.56 2.12
N ASN A 9 23.35 12.51 1.71
CA ASN A 9 22.05 12.67 1.06
C ASN A 9 20.97 13.27 2.00
N TRP A 10 21.20 13.30 3.31
CA TRP A 10 20.32 13.96 4.27
C TRP A 10 20.77 15.38 4.64
N ASP A 11 21.91 15.84 4.13
CA ASP A 11 22.46 17.19 4.36
C ASP A 11 22.73 17.93 3.05
N ILE A 12 21.87 17.69 2.05
CA ILE A 12 22.02 18.26 0.71
C ILE A 12 21.76 19.76 0.77
N SER A 13 22.74 20.55 0.28
CA SER A 13 22.61 21.99 0.22
C SER A 13 21.68 22.45 -0.92
N PRO A 14 20.90 23.54 -0.74
CA PRO A 14 20.02 24.07 -1.80
C PRO A 14 20.73 24.47 -3.10
N ALA A 15 22.04 24.78 -3.02
CA ALA A 15 22.85 25.19 -4.15
C ALA A 15 23.22 24.00 -5.06
N GLU A 16 23.44 22.83 -4.48
CA GLU A 16 23.78 21.59 -5.20
C GLU A 16 22.59 21.06 -6.02
N ILE A 17 21.39 21.26 -5.49
CA ILE A 17 20.12 20.94 -6.14
C ILE A 17 19.93 21.80 -7.40
N LYS A 18 20.10 23.12 -7.28
CA LYS A 18 19.93 24.06 -8.41
C LYS A 18 20.91 23.83 -9.57
N ASN A 19 22.13 23.36 -9.28
CA ASN A 19 23.12 23.05 -10.30
C ASN A 19 22.84 21.72 -11.03
N THR A 20 22.10 20.80 -10.40
CA THR A 20 21.86 19.45 -10.94
C THR A 20 20.58 19.37 -11.78
N THR A 21 19.60 20.24 -11.54
CA THR A 21 18.30 20.18 -12.21
C THR A 21 17.90 21.53 -12.82
N ASN A 22 17.77 21.60 -14.16
CA ASN A 22 17.15 22.72 -14.90
C ASN A 22 15.61 22.73 -14.77
N THR A 23 15.04 22.29 -13.64
CA THR A 23 13.59 22.20 -13.45
C THR A 23 13.07 23.32 -12.55
N THR A 24 12.03 24.00 -13.02
CA THR A 24 11.28 25.07 -12.35
C THR A 24 10.27 24.55 -11.32
N GLY A 25 10.52 23.38 -10.73
CA GLY A 25 9.68 22.81 -9.67
C GLY A 25 10.03 23.38 -8.29
N THR A 26 9.10 23.26 -7.33
CA THR A 26 9.35 23.51 -5.90
C THR A 26 10.26 22.42 -5.34
N ILE A 27 11.54 22.51 -5.64
CA ILE A 27 12.54 21.64 -5.03
C ILE A 27 12.85 22.26 -3.66
N GLY A 28 12.41 21.59 -2.59
CA GLY A 28 12.35 22.13 -1.23
C GLY A 28 13.69 22.67 -0.67
N SER A 29 13.70 23.06 0.60
CA SER A 29 14.82 23.77 1.24
C SER A 29 16.13 23.00 1.41
N GLY A 30 16.28 21.82 0.79
CA GLY A 30 17.41 20.91 1.01
C GLY A 30 17.41 20.26 2.41
N GLY A 31 18.36 19.36 2.63
CA GLY A 31 18.54 18.61 3.88
C GLY A 31 17.49 17.51 4.13
N PHE A 32 17.36 17.10 5.40
CA PHE A 32 16.49 16.01 5.86
C PHE A 32 15.00 16.35 5.79
N PHE A 33 14.65 17.64 5.90
CA PHE A 33 13.27 18.12 6.02
C PHE A 33 12.92 19.21 4.97
N PRO A 34 13.04 18.91 3.67
CA PRO A 34 13.01 19.91 2.61
C PRO A 34 11.61 20.52 2.38
N PHE A 35 10.53 19.82 2.76
CA PHE A 35 9.15 20.23 2.49
C PHE A 35 8.38 20.65 3.75
N GLY A 36 9.06 20.79 4.88
CA GLY A 36 8.40 21.19 6.11
C GLY A 36 7.38 20.16 6.64
N ILE A 37 6.56 20.63 7.58
CA ILE A 37 5.48 19.84 8.19
C ILE A 37 4.41 19.50 7.14
N GLU A 38 4.13 20.43 6.23
CA GLU A 38 3.11 20.27 5.19
C GLU A 38 3.42 19.09 4.27
N GLY A 39 4.64 19.02 3.72
CA GLY A 39 5.05 17.88 2.88
C GLY A 39 5.11 16.57 3.64
N THR A 40 5.48 16.62 4.93
CA THR A 40 5.50 15.42 5.79
C THR A 40 4.09 14.88 6.02
N LEU A 41 3.12 15.74 6.28
CA LEU A 41 1.73 15.34 6.47
C LEU A 41 1.11 14.79 5.18
N ALA A 42 1.37 15.44 4.04
CA ALA A 42 0.94 14.97 2.72
C ALA A 42 1.56 13.59 2.37
N GLY A 43 2.85 13.42 2.67
CA GLY A 43 3.55 12.15 2.52
C GLY A 43 2.98 11.06 3.42
N ALA A 44 2.72 11.38 4.70
CA ALA A 44 2.11 10.44 5.64
C ALA A 44 0.72 9.95 5.19
N ALA A 45 -0.10 10.85 4.63
CA ALA A 45 -1.40 10.49 4.08
C ALA A 45 -1.30 9.54 2.88
N THR A 46 -0.27 9.68 2.04
CA THR A 46 -0.05 8.78 0.90
C THR A 46 0.55 7.44 1.36
N CYS A 47 1.48 7.47 2.33
CA CYS A 47 2.07 6.28 2.94
C CYS A 47 1.06 5.42 3.70
N PHE A 48 -0.08 6.00 4.12
CA PHE A 48 -1.16 5.26 4.76
C PHE A 48 -1.63 4.07 3.92
N TYR A 49 -1.67 4.23 2.59
CA TYR A 49 -2.01 3.15 1.67
C TYR A 49 -1.17 1.88 1.88
N ALA A 50 0.12 2.03 2.22
CA ALA A 50 1.01 0.88 2.45
C ALA A 50 0.59 0.04 3.67
N PHE A 51 -0.15 0.62 4.61
CA PHE A 51 -0.66 -0.08 5.80
C PHE A 51 -2.03 -0.73 5.59
N VAL A 52 -2.70 -0.48 4.46
CA VAL A 52 -4.00 -1.09 4.18
C VAL A 52 -3.83 -2.59 3.92
N GLY A 53 -4.70 -3.41 4.50
CA GLY A 53 -4.73 -4.86 4.31
C GLY A 53 -4.67 -5.69 5.59
N PHE A 54 -4.42 -5.10 6.76
CA PHE A 54 -4.50 -5.83 8.03
C PHE A 54 -5.93 -6.32 8.34
N ASP A 55 -6.95 -5.64 7.79
CA ASP A 55 -8.37 -5.99 7.91
C ASP A 55 -8.71 -7.32 7.20
N LEU A 56 -7.92 -7.73 6.20
CA LEU A 56 -8.06 -9.04 5.55
C LEU A 56 -7.88 -10.20 6.55
N VAL A 57 -7.03 -10.01 7.56
CA VAL A 57 -6.83 -11.01 8.63
C VAL A 57 -8.13 -11.22 9.42
N ALA A 58 -8.93 -10.17 9.63
CA ALA A 58 -10.20 -10.29 10.33
C ALA A 58 -11.24 -11.05 9.47
N THR A 59 -11.22 -10.87 8.14
CA THR A 59 -12.15 -11.57 7.23
C THR A 59 -11.95 -13.09 7.16
N THR A 60 -10.76 -13.57 7.50
CA THR A 60 -10.42 -15.00 7.56
C THR A 60 -10.57 -15.58 8.97
N GLY A 61 -11.27 -14.85 9.86
CA GLY A 61 -11.50 -15.28 11.24
C GLY A 61 -12.25 -16.60 11.36
N GLU A 62 -13.16 -16.91 10.42
CA GLU A 62 -13.91 -18.17 10.39
C GLU A 62 -13.01 -19.41 10.19
N GLU A 63 -11.85 -19.22 9.55
CA GLU A 63 -10.87 -20.28 9.27
C GLU A 63 -9.77 -20.36 10.33
N THR A 64 -9.79 -19.44 11.32
CA THR A 64 -8.73 -19.31 12.32
C THR A 64 -9.02 -20.13 13.58
N LYS A 65 -8.03 -20.92 14.04
CA LYS A 65 -8.12 -21.62 15.32
C LYS A 65 -8.02 -20.61 16.48
N ASN A 66 -9.07 -20.52 17.29
CA ASN A 66 -9.21 -19.55 18.39
C ASN A 66 -9.13 -18.07 17.94
N PRO A 67 -10.14 -17.60 17.18
CA PRO A 67 -10.12 -16.28 16.54
C PRO A 67 -10.05 -15.13 17.54
N GLN A 68 -10.66 -15.28 18.72
CA GLN A 68 -10.75 -14.26 19.77
C GLN A 68 -9.38 -13.76 20.24
N ARG A 69 -8.34 -14.63 20.20
CA ARG A 69 -6.97 -14.28 20.59
C ARG A 69 -6.05 -14.16 19.39
N ALA A 70 -6.20 -15.05 18.40
CA ALA A 70 -5.29 -15.12 17.27
C ALA A 70 -5.38 -13.89 16.35
N ILE A 71 -6.60 -13.43 16.03
CA ILE A 71 -6.82 -12.28 15.14
C ILE A 71 -6.19 -10.99 15.71
N PRO A 72 -6.50 -10.55 16.96
CA PRO A 72 -5.94 -9.30 17.47
C PRO A 72 -4.42 -9.35 17.62
N MET A 73 -3.83 -10.48 18.03
CA MET A 73 -2.37 -10.65 18.09
C MET A 73 -1.74 -10.57 16.69
N SER A 74 -2.36 -11.19 15.70
CA SER A 74 -1.84 -11.21 14.32
C SER A 74 -1.85 -9.82 13.68
N ILE A 75 -2.93 -9.04 13.89
CA ILE A 75 -3.03 -7.66 13.41
C ILE A 75 -1.93 -6.79 14.03
N CYS A 76 -1.78 -6.82 15.36
CA CYS A 76 -0.77 -6.01 16.05
C CYS A 76 0.66 -6.38 15.62
N PHE A 77 0.96 -7.68 15.55
CA PHE A 77 2.28 -8.16 15.12
C PHE A 77 2.59 -7.77 13.68
N THR A 78 1.65 -7.98 12.76
CA THR A 78 1.84 -7.65 11.33
C THR A 78 2.05 -6.15 11.15
N LEU A 79 1.25 -5.31 11.80
CA LEU A 79 1.40 -3.85 11.73
C LEU A 79 2.76 -3.39 12.25
N LEU A 80 3.23 -3.93 13.38
CA LEU A 80 4.52 -3.59 13.96
C LEU A 80 5.68 -3.99 13.02
N VAL A 81 5.65 -5.22 12.51
CA VAL A 81 6.68 -5.72 11.59
C VAL A 81 6.69 -4.90 10.29
N CYS A 82 5.53 -4.67 9.67
CA CYS A 82 5.43 -3.84 8.47
C CYS A 82 5.94 -2.41 8.71
N SER A 83 5.63 -1.82 9.86
CA SER A 83 6.13 -0.47 10.22
C SER A 83 7.65 -0.43 10.23
N ILE A 84 8.30 -1.39 10.88
CA ILE A 84 9.76 -1.47 10.96
C ILE A 84 10.37 -1.64 9.56
N VAL A 85 9.82 -2.54 8.75
CA VAL A 85 10.31 -2.78 7.39
C VAL A 85 10.15 -1.53 6.52
N TYR A 86 8.99 -0.87 6.54
CA TYR A 86 8.75 0.34 5.75
C TYR A 86 9.67 1.50 6.15
N CYS A 87 9.85 1.74 7.45
CA CYS A 87 10.81 2.74 7.93
C CYS A 87 12.24 2.40 7.49
N SER A 88 12.65 1.13 7.60
CA SER A 88 13.98 0.67 7.20
C SER A 88 14.23 0.88 5.71
N VAL A 89 13.25 0.53 4.85
CA VAL A 89 13.34 0.71 3.40
C VAL A 89 13.41 2.19 3.03
N SER A 90 12.58 3.04 3.66
CA SER A 90 12.61 4.49 3.44
C SER A 90 13.97 5.10 3.80
N ILE A 91 14.55 4.70 4.94
CA ILE A 91 15.89 5.14 5.36
C ILE A 91 16.95 4.71 4.35
N VAL A 92 16.95 3.44 3.94
CA VAL A 92 17.97 2.91 3.01
C VAL A 92 17.89 3.59 1.64
N ILE A 93 16.69 3.77 1.09
CA ILE A 93 16.51 4.39 -0.24
C ILE A 93 16.95 5.85 -0.21
N THR A 94 16.51 6.62 0.79
CA THR A 94 16.89 8.05 0.90
C THR A 94 18.38 8.25 1.16
N LEU A 95 19.06 7.28 1.78
CA LEU A 95 20.52 7.28 1.90
C LEU A 95 21.25 6.81 0.62
N MET A 96 20.60 6.05 -0.26
CA MET A 96 21.21 5.58 -1.52
C MET A 96 21.07 6.59 -2.65
N VAL A 97 19.93 7.26 -2.75
CA VAL A 97 19.59 8.19 -3.83
C VAL A 97 19.08 9.50 -3.23
N PRO A 98 19.56 10.68 -3.69
CA PRO A 98 19.04 11.95 -3.22
C PRO A 98 17.55 12.10 -3.59
N TYR A 99 16.75 12.66 -2.68
CA TYR A 99 15.29 12.64 -2.75
C TYR A 99 14.69 13.19 -4.06
N TYR A 100 15.37 14.14 -4.71
CA TYR A 100 14.90 14.77 -5.94
C TYR A 100 15.15 13.94 -7.21
N LEU A 101 15.96 12.87 -7.13
CA LEU A 101 16.20 11.93 -8.24
C LEU A 101 15.39 10.64 -8.10
N ILE A 102 14.59 10.50 -7.04
CA ILE A 102 13.78 9.30 -6.81
C ILE A 102 12.58 9.32 -7.76
N ASN A 103 12.55 8.37 -8.69
CA ASN A 103 11.39 8.15 -9.55
C ASN A 103 10.28 7.42 -8.77
N PRO A 104 9.06 7.98 -8.67
CA PRO A 104 7.95 7.36 -7.95
C PRO A 104 7.47 6.03 -8.56
N ASP A 105 7.66 5.81 -9.87
CA ASP A 105 7.12 4.61 -10.54
C ASP A 105 7.99 3.36 -10.34
N ALA A 106 9.30 3.54 -10.18
CA ALA A 106 10.28 2.45 -10.14
C ALA A 106 11.38 2.67 -9.10
N VAL A 107 11.00 3.11 -7.90
CA VAL A 107 11.90 3.51 -6.80
C VAL A 107 13.03 2.51 -6.54
N LEU A 108 12.69 1.25 -6.26
CA LEU A 108 13.66 0.22 -5.86
C LEU A 108 14.61 -0.18 -7.01
N PRO A 109 14.11 -0.59 -8.20
CA PRO A 109 14.99 -0.94 -9.32
C PRO A 109 15.92 0.20 -9.76
N GLU A 110 15.43 1.44 -9.78
CA GLU A 110 16.25 2.60 -10.16
C GLU A 110 17.28 2.95 -9.10
N ALA A 111 16.94 2.83 -7.80
CA ALA A 111 17.91 3.05 -6.73
C ALA A 111 19.08 2.05 -6.80
N PHE A 112 18.81 0.77 -7.07
CA PHE A 112 19.89 -0.22 -7.27
C PHE A 112 20.68 0.01 -8.55
N GLN A 113 20.04 0.53 -9.61
CA GLN A 113 20.73 0.91 -10.84
C GLN A 113 21.66 2.11 -10.61
N TYR A 114 21.22 3.15 -9.90
CA TYR A 114 22.02 4.33 -9.55
C TYR A 114 23.30 3.95 -8.79
N VAL A 115 23.19 2.95 -7.91
CA VAL A 115 24.31 2.46 -7.09
C VAL A 115 25.23 1.48 -7.84
N ASN A 116 24.94 1.16 -9.11
CA ASN A 116 25.62 0.16 -9.95
C ASN A 116 25.54 -1.28 -9.41
N LEU A 117 24.41 -1.65 -8.79
CA LEU A 117 24.14 -3.01 -8.28
C LEU A 117 23.08 -3.71 -9.14
N SER A 118 23.42 -3.99 -10.39
CA SER A 118 22.51 -4.58 -11.39
C SER A 118 21.96 -5.95 -10.99
N ALA A 119 22.72 -6.79 -10.29
CA ALA A 119 22.23 -8.09 -9.82
C ALA A 119 21.05 -7.97 -8.84
N LEU A 120 21.12 -7.03 -7.89
CA LEU A 120 20.05 -6.80 -6.91
C LEU A 120 18.81 -6.19 -7.55
N LYS A 121 18.96 -5.37 -8.60
CA LYS A 121 17.84 -4.84 -9.38
C LYS A 121 16.91 -5.96 -9.87
N TYR A 122 17.47 -7.03 -10.46
CA TYR A 122 16.66 -8.14 -10.97
C TYR A 122 16.00 -8.95 -9.85
N VAL A 123 16.73 -9.24 -8.76
CA VAL A 123 16.19 -9.98 -7.61
C VAL A 123 15.02 -9.23 -6.98
N VAL A 124 15.18 -7.92 -6.76
CA VAL A 124 14.12 -7.09 -6.18
C VAL A 124 12.95 -6.92 -7.15
N GLY A 125 13.21 -6.83 -8.46
CA GLY A 125 12.15 -6.80 -9.47
C GLY A 125 11.28 -8.06 -9.46
N VAL A 126 11.89 -9.25 -9.40
CA VAL A 126 11.16 -10.52 -9.28
C VAL A 126 10.40 -10.58 -7.95
N GLY A 127 11.04 -10.18 -6.86
CA GLY A 127 10.39 -10.09 -5.54
C GLY A 127 9.16 -9.19 -5.55
N ALA A 128 9.27 -7.99 -6.12
CA ALA A 128 8.17 -7.05 -6.26
C ALA A 128 7.00 -7.63 -7.07
N LEU A 129 7.28 -8.27 -8.22
CA LEU A 129 6.25 -8.92 -9.03
C LEU A 129 5.52 -10.02 -8.26
N THR A 130 6.27 -10.89 -7.57
CA THR A 130 5.66 -11.97 -6.76
C THR A 130 4.86 -11.41 -5.58
N GLY A 131 5.32 -10.32 -4.96
CA GLY A 131 4.62 -9.64 -3.87
C GLY A 131 3.31 -9.00 -4.33
N ILE A 132 3.32 -8.27 -5.45
CA ILE A 132 2.12 -7.67 -6.04
C ILE A 132 1.11 -8.75 -6.43
N PHE A 133 1.57 -9.85 -7.05
CA PHE A 133 0.72 -10.98 -7.40
C PHE A 133 0.08 -11.62 -6.17
N THR A 134 0.85 -11.80 -5.09
CA THR A 134 0.34 -12.33 -3.82
C THR A 134 -0.69 -11.41 -3.19
N SER A 135 -0.45 -10.09 -3.20
CA SER A 135 -1.40 -9.08 -2.70
C SER A 135 -2.71 -9.07 -3.51
N LEU A 136 -2.62 -9.20 -4.84
CA LEU A 136 -3.77 -9.32 -5.72
C LEU A 136 -4.62 -10.55 -5.38
N LEU A 137 -3.99 -11.72 -5.20
CA LEU A 137 -4.70 -12.92 -4.79
C LEU A 137 -5.31 -12.77 -3.38
N GLY A 138 -4.57 -12.16 -2.45
CA GLY A 138 -5.02 -11.93 -1.08
C GLY A 138 -6.29 -11.07 -1.00
N THR A 139 -6.46 -10.11 -1.90
CA THR A 139 -7.65 -9.25 -1.98
C THR A 139 -8.80 -9.88 -2.76
N LEU A 140 -8.51 -10.73 -3.75
CA LEU A 140 -9.52 -11.46 -4.55
C LEU A 140 -10.26 -12.55 -3.77
N LEU A 141 -9.67 -13.10 -2.70
CA LEU A 141 -10.29 -14.15 -1.89
C LEU A 141 -11.47 -13.67 -1.02
N PRO A 142 -11.35 -12.57 -0.26
CA PRO A 142 -12.45 -12.07 0.57
C PRO A 142 -13.46 -11.21 -0.20
N LEU A 143 -13.07 -10.58 -1.32
CA LEU A 143 -13.96 -9.70 -2.10
C LEU A 143 -15.32 -10.35 -2.44
N PRO A 144 -15.39 -11.59 -2.96
CA PRO A 144 -16.66 -12.24 -3.27
C PRO A 144 -17.47 -12.60 -2.04
N ARG A 145 -16.83 -12.87 -0.89
CA ARG A 145 -17.51 -13.15 0.39
C ARG A 145 -18.21 -11.91 0.93
N VAL A 146 -17.54 -10.76 0.87
CA VAL A 146 -18.11 -9.46 1.28
C VAL A 146 -19.29 -9.10 0.37
N LEU A 147 -19.12 -9.19 -0.96
CA LEU A 147 -20.21 -8.93 -1.90
C LEU A 147 -21.40 -9.88 -1.71
N TYR A 148 -21.14 -11.15 -1.41
CA TYR A 148 -22.18 -12.12 -1.08
C TYR A 148 -22.95 -11.71 0.18
N ALA A 149 -22.26 -11.33 1.27
CA ALA A 149 -22.91 -10.89 2.51
C ALA A 149 -23.79 -9.64 2.30
N ILE A 150 -23.28 -8.64 1.57
CA ILE A 150 -24.05 -7.42 1.25
C ILE A 150 -25.29 -7.75 0.40
N ALA A 151 -25.16 -8.70 -0.54
CA ALA A 151 -26.27 -9.15 -1.38
C ALA A 151 -27.28 -10.03 -0.63
N SER A 152 -26.84 -10.84 0.33
CA SER A 152 -27.74 -11.65 1.18
C SER A 152 -28.56 -10.78 2.13
N ASP A 153 -27.99 -9.66 2.59
CA ASP A 153 -28.67 -8.68 3.43
C ASP A 153 -29.67 -7.81 2.63
N GLY A 154 -29.72 -7.98 1.30
CA GLY A 154 -30.64 -7.26 0.42
C GLY A 154 -30.23 -5.81 0.13
N LEU A 155 -29.01 -5.41 0.48
CA LEU A 155 -28.50 -4.06 0.26
C LEU A 155 -28.15 -3.81 -1.22
N ILE A 156 -27.78 -4.87 -1.94
CA ILE A 156 -27.54 -4.87 -3.39
C ILE A 156 -28.38 -5.94 -4.09
N PHE A 157 -28.26 -6.04 -5.41
CA PHE A 157 -29.04 -6.99 -6.21
C PHE A 157 -28.80 -8.45 -5.78
N ARG A 158 -29.90 -9.17 -5.52
CA ARG A 158 -29.90 -10.54 -5.02
C ARG A 158 -29.22 -11.57 -5.94
N PHE A 159 -29.10 -11.27 -7.24
CA PHE A 159 -28.41 -12.16 -8.18
C PHE A 159 -26.90 -12.24 -7.89
N ILE A 160 -26.30 -11.25 -7.22
CA ILE A 160 -24.88 -11.25 -6.84
C ILE A 160 -24.60 -12.31 -5.76
N ALA A 161 -25.60 -12.63 -4.93
CA ALA A 161 -25.53 -13.69 -3.93
C ALA A 161 -25.65 -15.11 -4.50
N TRP A 162 -25.71 -15.28 -5.83
CA TRP A 162 -25.82 -16.61 -6.42
C TRP A 162 -24.51 -17.41 -6.27
N ILE A 163 -24.61 -18.61 -5.72
CA ILE A 163 -23.50 -19.54 -5.51
C ILE A 163 -23.53 -20.62 -6.59
N HIS A 164 -22.38 -20.90 -7.20
CA HIS A 164 -22.27 -21.94 -8.21
C HIS A 164 -22.42 -23.35 -7.57
N PRO A 165 -23.32 -24.23 -8.06
CA PRO A 165 -23.68 -25.48 -7.38
C PRO A 165 -22.53 -26.48 -7.23
N ARG A 166 -21.59 -26.54 -8.20
CA ARG A 166 -20.42 -27.44 -8.14
C ARG A 166 -19.20 -26.88 -7.40
N LEU A 167 -18.92 -25.60 -7.58
CA LEU A 167 -17.72 -24.93 -7.05
C LEU A 167 -17.97 -24.33 -5.65
N GLN A 168 -19.24 -24.17 -5.26
CA GLN A 168 -19.65 -23.54 -4.00
C GLN A 168 -19.03 -22.14 -3.79
N THR A 169 -18.77 -21.42 -4.90
CA THR A 169 -18.21 -20.07 -4.90
C THR A 169 -19.19 -19.06 -5.53
N PRO A 170 -19.21 -17.81 -5.04
CA PRO A 170 -20.01 -16.73 -5.62
C PRO A 170 -19.35 -16.21 -6.92
N MET A 171 -19.53 -16.97 -8.00
CA MET A 171 -18.90 -16.72 -9.30
C MET A 171 -19.29 -15.36 -9.88
N ILE A 172 -20.56 -14.96 -9.76
CA ILE A 172 -21.05 -13.69 -10.28
C ILE A 172 -20.40 -12.51 -9.56
N ALA A 173 -20.30 -12.57 -8.23
CA ALA A 173 -19.62 -11.53 -7.44
C ALA A 173 -18.15 -11.38 -7.84
N THR A 174 -17.47 -12.51 -8.10
CA THR A 174 -16.07 -12.52 -8.51
C THR A 174 -15.88 -11.89 -9.89
N ILE A 175 -16.69 -12.28 -10.89
CA ILE A 175 -16.62 -11.76 -12.25
C ILE A 175 -16.97 -10.27 -12.27
N LEU A 176 -18.06 -9.88 -11.59
CA LEU A 176 -18.49 -8.49 -11.54
C LEU A 176 -17.44 -7.60 -10.86
N GLY A 177 -16.91 -8.03 -9.71
CA GLY A 177 -15.84 -7.33 -9.01
C GLY A 177 -14.57 -7.20 -9.85
N GLY A 178 -14.19 -8.25 -10.58
CA GLY A 178 -13.06 -8.23 -11.51
C GLY A 178 -13.26 -7.27 -12.68
N ILE A 179 -14.44 -7.30 -13.31
CA ILE A 179 -14.78 -6.39 -14.42
C ILE A 179 -14.75 -4.93 -13.95
N VAL A 180 -15.38 -4.62 -12.81
CA VAL A 180 -15.38 -3.27 -12.25
C VAL A 180 -13.95 -2.83 -11.93
N SER A 181 -13.15 -3.69 -11.31
CA SER A 181 -11.75 -3.39 -11.00
C SER A 181 -10.92 -3.15 -12.26
N ALA A 182 -11.12 -3.94 -13.32
CA ALA A 182 -10.45 -3.75 -14.61
C ALA A 182 -10.83 -2.43 -15.29
N ILE A 183 -12.12 -2.07 -15.25
CA ILE A 183 -12.60 -0.78 -15.77
C ILE A 183 -11.98 0.37 -14.99
N MET A 184 -11.95 0.29 -13.65
CA MET A 184 -11.32 1.31 -12.81
C MET A 184 -9.82 1.45 -13.12
N ALA A 185 -9.11 0.33 -13.29
CA ALA A 185 -7.69 0.33 -13.64
C ALA A 185 -7.39 0.90 -15.04
N LEU A 186 -8.35 0.84 -15.98
CA LEU A 186 -8.19 1.40 -17.33
C LEU A 186 -8.48 2.91 -17.39
N ILE A 187 -9.38 3.41 -16.53
CA ILE A 187 -9.85 4.81 -16.59
C ILE A 187 -8.99 5.74 -15.74
N PHE A 188 -8.46 5.26 -14.62
CA PHE A 188 -7.86 6.11 -13.60
C PHE A 188 -6.38 5.79 -13.36
N ASP A 189 -5.60 6.84 -13.11
CA ASP A 189 -4.20 6.70 -12.70
C ASP A 189 -4.05 6.08 -11.31
N LEU A 190 -2.94 5.34 -11.12
CA LEU A 190 -2.60 4.71 -9.84
C LEU A 190 -2.65 5.69 -8.68
N LYS A 191 -2.12 6.91 -8.85
CA LYS A 191 -2.13 7.94 -7.80
C LYS A 191 -3.55 8.26 -7.34
N LYS A 192 -4.50 8.38 -8.28
CA LYS A 192 -5.90 8.68 -7.96
C LYS A 192 -6.59 7.50 -7.28
N LEU A 193 -6.32 6.27 -7.72
CA LEU A 193 -6.78 5.07 -7.05
C LEU A 193 -6.31 5.01 -5.59
N VAL A 194 -5.02 5.26 -5.36
CA VAL A 194 -4.41 5.23 -4.03
C VAL A 194 -4.98 6.31 -3.12
N GLU A 195 -5.15 7.55 -3.62
CA GLU A 195 -5.79 8.64 -2.88
C GLU A 195 -7.23 8.28 -2.48
N MET A 196 -8.04 7.81 -3.43
CA MET A 196 -9.43 7.41 -3.17
C MET A 196 -9.54 6.25 -2.17
N MET A 197 -8.70 5.23 -2.33
CA MET A 197 -8.66 4.08 -1.42
C MET A 197 -8.27 4.50 -0.01
N SER A 198 -7.27 5.37 0.14
CA SER A 198 -6.81 5.86 1.45
C SER A 198 -7.90 6.66 2.16
N ILE A 199 -8.59 7.55 1.44
CA ILE A 199 -9.71 8.32 2.01
C ILE A 199 -10.83 7.38 2.47
N GLY A 200 -11.24 6.42 1.64
CA GLY A 200 -12.31 5.48 1.97
C GLY A 200 -11.99 4.60 3.17
N THR A 201 -10.75 4.10 3.25
CA THR A 201 -10.29 3.25 4.36
C THR A 201 -10.11 4.03 5.66
N LEU A 202 -9.60 5.27 5.62
CA LEU A 202 -9.57 6.16 6.79
C LEU A 202 -10.98 6.42 7.34
N LEU A 203 -11.94 6.71 6.46
CA LEU A 203 -13.34 6.89 6.87
C LEU A 203 -13.89 5.62 7.52
N ALA A 204 -13.67 4.45 6.92
CA ALA A 204 -14.10 3.17 7.48
C ALA A 204 -13.47 2.91 8.87
N TYR A 205 -12.16 3.12 9.04
CA TYR A 205 -11.48 2.89 10.32
C TYR A 205 -11.92 3.90 11.39
N SER A 206 -12.18 5.15 11.02
CA SER A 206 -12.72 6.15 11.95
C SER A 206 -14.11 5.75 12.44
N LEU A 207 -14.98 5.27 11.54
CA LEU A 207 -16.31 4.76 11.88
C LEU A 207 -16.22 3.54 12.80
N VAL A 208 -15.36 2.56 12.50
CA VAL A 208 -15.13 1.40 13.38
C VAL A 208 -14.67 1.84 14.77
N SER A 209 -13.75 2.81 14.84
CA SER A 209 -13.24 3.33 16.12
C SER A 209 -14.34 4.01 16.95
N ILE A 210 -15.21 4.79 16.30
CA ILE A 210 -16.38 5.41 16.93
C ILE A 210 -17.40 4.35 17.38
N SER A 211 -17.66 3.34 16.55
CA SER A 211 -18.57 2.25 16.91
C SER A 211 -18.10 1.49 18.15
N VAL A 212 -16.79 1.26 18.29
CA VAL A 212 -16.23 0.62 19.50
C VAL A 212 -16.44 1.48 20.76
N LEU A 213 -16.41 2.81 20.65
CA LEU A 213 -16.75 3.72 21.76
C LEU A 213 -18.23 3.63 22.14
N PHE A 214 -19.13 3.48 21.17
CA PHE A 214 -20.57 3.33 21.45
C PHE A 214 -20.96 1.93 21.98
N LEU A 215 -20.21 0.89 21.60
CA LEU A 215 -20.42 -0.49 22.05
C LEU A 215 -19.86 -0.77 23.45
N ARG A 216 -19.04 0.14 24.00
CA ARG A 216 -18.50 0.08 25.37
C ARG A 216 -19.32 0.95 26.32
#